data_AF-A0A0S8KFG9-F1
#
_entry.id   AF-A0A0S8KFG9-F1
#
_cell.length_a   1.000
_cell.length_b   1.000
_cell.length_c   1.000
_cell.angle_alpha   90.00
_cell.angle_beta   90.00
_cell.angle_gamma   90.00
#
_symmetry.space_group_name_H-M   'P 1'
#
loop_
_entity.id
_entity.type
_entity.pdbx_description
1 polymer ?
#
loop_
_entity_poly.entity_id
_entity_poly.type
_entity_poly.pdbx_seq_one_letter_code
_entity_poly.pdbx_strand_id
1 'polypeptide(L)'
;KLTLTDSIARILSEMGIEREKLADMGLDFIRRKMNDGKVYYLVNHTPNEIDGYVPLGSPAKSVIILDPLTGGAGRARISSRNEPPDVYLQVKPGQALFLRTLETKMDAPAWQYFTPGGDPVELTGPWNVSFISGGPLLPDDIRMQELRSWTSFSKEAKAFSGTAKYTIQLENPDPDVRAWLLALGDVRESARIWVNGEYLDCLWANPFEIRICLREGTNTLEMEVTNLSANRLRALELSGMEWKIFYEINMVNRHYSAFDATGWDPMPSGLLGKVSIAPLVPKNF
;
A
#
# COMPACT_ATOMS: atom_id res chain seq x y z
N LYS A 1 -0.11 26.19 -39.14
CA LYS A 1 1.35 26.34 -39.29
C LYS A 1 1.95 24.96 -39.08
N LEU A 2 2.68 24.42 -40.06
CA LEU A 2 3.34 23.11 -39.95
C LEU A 2 4.80 23.37 -39.56
N THR A 3 5.32 22.71 -38.53
CA THR A 3 6.70 22.88 -38.09
C THR A 3 7.38 21.52 -38.00
N LEU A 4 8.49 21.35 -38.72
CA LEU A 4 9.35 20.16 -38.64
C LEU A 4 10.30 20.31 -37.43
N THR A 5 10.45 19.27 -36.62
CA THR A 5 11.30 19.33 -35.43
C THR A 5 11.83 17.98 -35.01
N ASP A 6 13.03 18.00 -34.45
CA ASP A 6 13.65 16.86 -33.79
C ASP A 6 13.32 16.82 -32.29
N SER A 7 12.65 17.87 -31.78
CA SER A 7 12.16 17.95 -30.39
C SER A 7 10.79 18.62 -30.33
N ILE A 8 9.76 17.80 -30.05
CA ILE A 8 8.39 18.27 -29.87
C ILE A 8 8.30 19.17 -28.63
N ALA A 9 8.95 18.78 -27.53
CA ALA A 9 8.89 19.51 -26.25
C ALA A 9 9.40 20.96 -26.38
N ARG A 10 10.53 21.17 -27.07
CA ARG A 10 11.09 22.52 -27.28
C ARG A 10 10.11 23.42 -28.02
N ILE A 11 9.53 22.93 -29.12
CA ILE A 11 8.60 23.72 -29.93
C ILE A 11 7.31 24.03 -29.19
N LEU A 12 6.78 23.08 -28.42
CA LEU A 12 5.59 23.33 -27.61
C LEU A 12 5.85 24.47 -26.62
N SER A 13 7.00 24.47 -25.94
CA SER A 13 7.37 25.58 -25.03
C SER A 13 7.57 26.91 -25.78
N GLU A 14 8.22 26.92 -26.95
CA GLU A 14 8.34 28.13 -27.80
C GLU A 14 6.97 28.67 -28.26
N MET A 15 5.96 27.80 -28.34
CA MET A 15 4.57 28.17 -28.63
C MET A 15 3.78 28.55 -27.38
N GLY A 16 4.40 28.59 -26.20
CA GLY A 16 3.73 28.84 -24.91
C GLY A 16 2.85 27.69 -24.42
N ILE A 17 3.00 26.50 -25.00
CA ILE A 17 2.31 25.28 -24.58
C ILE A 17 3.19 24.55 -23.57
N GLU A 18 2.98 24.88 -22.31
CA GLU A 18 3.74 24.31 -21.19
C GLU A 18 3.27 22.89 -20.87
N ARG A 19 4.22 22.01 -20.59
CA ARG A 19 3.97 20.66 -20.08
C ARG A 19 3.72 20.66 -18.57
N GLU A 20 3.18 19.56 -18.06
CA GLU A 20 3.05 19.33 -16.62
C GLU A 20 4.40 18.99 -16.00
N LYS A 21 4.96 19.90 -15.21
CA LYS A 21 6.28 19.77 -14.58
C LYS A 21 6.33 18.69 -13.49
N LEU A 22 5.18 18.26 -12.97
CA LEU A 22 5.11 17.13 -12.03
C LEU A 22 5.69 15.84 -12.62
N ALA A 23 5.66 15.67 -13.94
CA ALA A 23 6.27 14.53 -14.63
C ALA A 23 7.80 14.49 -14.50
N ASP A 24 8.45 15.65 -14.33
CA ASP A 24 9.91 15.72 -14.11
C ASP A 24 10.30 15.18 -12.73
N MET A 25 9.33 15.06 -11.81
CA MET A 25 9.49 14.41 -10.50
C MET A 25 9.24 12.90 -10.56
N GLY A 26 9.01 12.33 -11.75
CA GLY A 26 8.74 10.90 -11.95
C GLY A 26 7.29 10.48 -11.68
N LEU A 27 6.37 11.44 -11.50
CA LEU A 27 4.94 11.17 -11.39
C LEU A 27 4.32 10.97 -12.76
N ASP A 28 3.72 9.80 -12.98
CA ASP A 28 2.78 9.61 -14.07
C ASP A 28 1.42 10.18 -13.68
N PHE A 29 0.67 10.68 -14.66
CA PHE A 29 -0.61 11.32 -14.37
C PHE A 29 -1.61 11.27 -15.53
N ILE A 30 -2.89 11.36 -15.17
CA ILE A 30 -4.00 11.69 -16.06
C ILE A 30 -4.64 12.97 -15.55
N ARG A 31 -4.83 13.95 -16.43
CA ARG A 31 -5.50 15.22 -16.09
C ARG A 31 -6.79 15.39 -16.89
N ARG A 32 -7.90 15.60 -16.19
CA ARG A 32 -9.21 15.87 -16.80
C ARG A 32 -9.73 17.25 -16.40
N LYS A 33 -10.34 17.95 -17.35
CA LYS A 33 -11.00 19.25 -17.12
C LYS A 33 -12.41 19.00 -16.55
N MET A 34 -12.78 19.82 -15.57
CA MET A 34 -14.14 19.94 -15.01
C MET A 34 -14.64 21.38 -15.22
N ASN A 35 -15.90 21.65 -14.86
CA ASN A 35 -16.50 22.99 -15.04
C ASN A 35 -15.91 24.07 -14.13
N ASP A 36 -15.30 23.68 -13.02
CA ASP A 36 -14.85 24.52 -11.90
C ASP A 36 -13.39 24.22 -11.50
N GLY A 37 -12.62 23.62 -12.42
CA GLY A 37 -11.23 23.26 -12.21
C GLY A 37 -10.84 21.98 -12.94
N LYS A 38 -10.01 21.15 -12.31
CA LYS A 38 -9.47 19.90 -12.90
C LYS A 38 -9.39 18.78 -11.88
N VAL A 39 -9.37 17.55 -12.38
CA VAL A 39 -9.03 16.34 -11.62
C VAL A 39 -7.72 15.79 -12.19
N TYR A 40 -6.77 15.54 -11.30
CA TYR A 40 -5.56 14.79 -11.59
C TYR A 40 -5.70 13.42 -10.93
N TYR A 41 -5.41 12.36 -11.66
CA TYR A 41 -4.91 11.11 -11.09
C TYR A 41 -3.41 11.16 -11.23
N LEU A 42 -2.66 10.93 -10.15
CA LEU A 42 -1.20 10.80 -10.18
C LEU A 42 -0.78 9.51 -9.52
N VAL A 43 0.32 8.93 -9.98
CA VAL A 43 0.91 7.72 -9.43
C VAL A 43 2.42 7.82 -9.44
N ASN A 44 3.04 7.39 -8.34
CA ASN A 44 4.50 7.33 -8.22
C ASN A 44 4.99 5.94 -8.64
N HIS A 45 5.42 5.77 -9.89
CA HIS A 45 6.05 4.53 -10.35
C HIS A 45 7.56 4.46 -10.08
N THR A 46 8.11 5.44 -9.37
CA THR A 46 9.53 5.45 -9.00
C THR A 46 9.75 4.73 -7.67
N PRO A 47 10.98 4.29 -7.37
CA PRO A 47 11.32 3.75 -6.05
C PRO A 47 11.50 4.82 -4.97
N ASN A 48 11.43 6.11 -5.32
CA ASN A 48 11.70 7.21 -4.39
C ASN A 48 10.39 7.81 -3.88
N GLU A 49 10.34 8.13 -2.60
CA GLU A 49 9.24 8.92 -2.03
C GLU A 49 9.28 10.36 -2.54
N ILE A 50 8.09 10.93 -2.79
CA ILE A 50 7.93 12.36 -3.01
C ILE A 50 7.40 12.96 -1.72
N ASP A 51 8.21 13.75 -1.03
CA ASP A 51 7.80 14.57 0.11
C ASP A 51 8.20 16.03 -0.16
N GLY A 52 7.29 16.79 -0.78
CA GLY A 52 7.62 18.14 -1.22
C GLY A 52 6.55 18.86 -2.03
N TYR A 53 6.88 20.08 -2.44
CA TYR A 53 6.06 20.87 -3.34
C TYR A 53 6.18 20.37 -4.78
N VAL A 54 5.03 20.02 -5.36
CA VAL A 54 4.87 19.56 -6.74
C VAL A 54 4.18 20.65 -7.56
N PRO A 55 4.76 21.10 -8.67
CA PRO A 55 4.19 22.16 -9.50
C PRO A 55 2.96 21.68 -10.26
N LEU A 56 1.88 22.45 -10.22
CA LEU A 56 0.69 22.22 -11.04
C LEU A 56 0.81 22.97 -12.37
N GLY A 57 0.35 22.37 -13.46
CA GLY A 57 0.27 23.03 -14.77
C GLY A 57 -1.02 23.83 -14.97
N SER A 58 -1.77 24.17 -13.92
CA SER A 58 -3.02 24.95 -14.04
C SER A 58 -3.35 25.73 -12.77
N PRO A 59 -3.89 26.97 -12.88
CA PRO A 59 -4.29 27.76 -11.72
C PRO A 59 -5.29 27.01 -10.83
N ALA A 60 -5.16 27.20 -9.51
CA ALA A 60 -6.07 26.64 -8.52
C ALA A 60 -6.11 27.57 -7.29
N LYS A 61 -7.30 27.82 -6.75
CA LYS A 61 -7.47 28.51 -5.46
C LYS A 61 -7.58 27.53 -4.29
N SER A 62 -7.94 26.28 -4.55
CA SER A 62 -7.83 25.19 -3.59
C SER A 62 -7.57 23.86 -4.30
N VAL A 63 -6.97 22.93 -3.57
CA VAL A 63 -6.67 21.57 -4.03
C VAL A 63 -7.09 20.60 -2.95
N ILE A 64 -7.85 19.57 -3.30
CA ILE A 64 -8.21 18.47 -2.39
C ILE A 64 -7.46 17.22 -2.82
N ILE A 65 -6.81 16.58 -1.85
CA ILE A 65 -6.24 15.25 -1.99
C ILE A 65 -7.36 14.26 -1.67
N LEU A 66 -7.53 13.26 -2.53
CA LEU A 66 -8.37 12.10 -2.30
C LEU A 66 -7.47 10.87 -2.43
N ASP A 67 -7.42 10.06 -1.39
CA ASP A 67 -6.69 8.81 -1.36
C ASP A 67 -7.66 7.67 -1.75
N PRO A 68 -7.52 7.08 -2.95
CA PRO A 68 -8.40 6.02 -3.40
C PRO A 68 -8.20 4.70 -2.65
N LEU A 69 -7.07 4.54 -1.94
CA LEU A 69 -6.78 3.32 -1.18
C LEU A 69 -7.53 3.32 0.16
N THR A 70 -7.48 4.45 0.88
CA THR A 70 -8.06 4.59 2.23
C THR A 70 -9.42 5.29 2.26
N GLY A 71 -9.81 5.92 1.15
CA GLY A 71 -10.99 6.81 1.08
C GLY A 71 -10.76 8.17 1.77
N GLY A 72 -9.56 8.45 2.26
CA GLY A 72 -9.22 9.71 2.92
C GLY A 72 -9.35 10.91 1.99
N ALA A 73 -9.80 12.04 2.54
CA ALA A 73 -9.95 13.30 1.81
C ALA A 73 -9.53 14.50 2.65
N GLY A 74 -8.87 15.48 2.03
CA GLY A 74 -8.47 16.68 2.75
C GLY A 74 -7.90 17.77 1.85
N ARG A 75 -8.02 19.02 2.29
CA ARG A 75 -7.47 20.17 1.59
C ARG A 75 -5.95 20.17 1.68
N ALA A 76 -5.30 20.10 0.52
CA ALA A 76 -3.85 20.14 0.40
C ALA A 76 -3.30 21.49 0.85
N ARG A 77 -2.05 21.49 1.31
CA ARG A 77 -1.27 22.72 1.43
C ARG A 77 -0.79 23.15 0.04
N ILE A 78 -1.02 24.41 -0.31
CA ILE A 78 -0.54 25.01 -1.57
C ILE A 78 0.37 26.20 -1.28
N SER A 79 1.35 26.42 -2.16
CA SER A 79 2.19 27.62 -2.18
C SER A 79 1.71 28.56 -3.28
N SER A 80 1.18 29.72 -2.90
CA SER A 80 0.74 30.77 -3.83
C SER A 80 1.87 31.71 -4.25
N ARG A 81 3.14 31.36 -4.01
CA ARG A 81 4.29 32.14 -4.48
C ARG A 81 4.48 32.03 -6.00
N ASN A 82 4.00 30.94 -6.58
CA ASN A 82 3.99 30.67 -8.01
C ASN A 82 2.55 30.74 -8.54
N GLU A 83 2.41 31.13 -9.81
CA GLU A 83 1.16 31.01 -10.55
C GLU A 83 1.44 30.26 -11.87
N PRO A 84 0.94 29.02 -12.04
CA PRO A 84 0.10 28.23 -11.10
C PRO A 84 0.74 27.87 -9.75
N PRO A 85 -0.06 27.52 -8.72
CA PRO A 85 0.48 27.19 -7.40
C PRO A 85 1.15 25.82 -7.37
N ASP A 86 2.09 25.65 -6.45
CA ASP A 86 2.64 24.33 -6.12
C ASP A 86 1.80 23.69 -5.01
N VAL A 87 1.62 22.37 -5.07
CA VAL A 87 0.90 21.59 -4.05
C VAL A 87 1.87 20.72 -3.27
N TYR A 88 1.78 20.73 -1.94
CA TYR A 88 2.60 19.86 -1.11
C TYR A 88 2.01 18.45 -1.09
N LEU A 89 2.80 17.45 -1.47
CA LEU A 89 2.40 16.04 -1.51
C LEU A 89 3.40 15.16 -0.78
N GLN A 90 2.88 14.10 -0.16
CA GLN A 90 3.64 12.95 0.35
C GLN A 90 3.12 11.71 -0.40
N VAL A 91 3.91 11.18 -1.34
CA VAL A 91 3.52 10.08 -2.24
C VAL A 91 4.59 8.99 -2.21
N LYS A 92 4.25 7.85 -1.61
CA LYS A 92 5.15 6.69 -1.52
C LYS A 92 5.31 5.98 -2.87
N PRO A 93 6.38 5.17 -3.06
CA PRO A 93 6.51 4.29 -4.22
C PRO A 93 5.26 3.42 -4.43
N GLY A 94 4.74 3.39 -5.64
CA GLY A 94 3.51 2.67 -6.02
C GLY A 94 2.20 3.35 -5.61
N GLN A 95 2.24 4.41 -4.79
CA GLN A 95 1.02 5.08 -4.32
C GLN A 95 0.42 5.95 -5.42
N ALA A 96 -0.91 5.95 -5.47
CA ALA A 96 -1.69 6.83 -6.31
C ALA A 96 -2.58 7.76 -5.48
N LEU A 97 -2.78 8.98 -5.95
CA LEU A 97 -3.68 9.96 -5.36
C LEU A 97 -4.52 10.63 -6.45
N PHE A 98 -5.69 11.11 -6.08
CA PHE A 98 -6.41 12.09 -6.89
C PHE A 98 -6.21 13.49 -6.31
N LEU A 99 -5.98 14.47 -7.18
CA LEU A 99 -6.01 15.88 -6.84
C LEU A 99 -7.19 16.56 -7.53
N ARG A 100 -8.10 17.10 -6.73
CA ARG A 100 -9.18 17.95 -7.21
C ARG A 100 -8.78 19.41 -7.05
N THR A 101 -8.46 20.06 -8.16
CA THR A 101 -8.21 21.50 -8.21
C THR A 101 -9.52 22.26 -8.42
N LEU A 102 -9.65 23.41 -7.77
CA LEU A 102 -10.82 24.26 -7.81
C LEU A 102 -10.45 25.72 -8.08
N GLU A 103 -11.26 26.40 -8.88
CA GLU A 103 -11.14 27.84 -9.17
C GLU A 103 -11.64 28.74 -8.02
N THR A 104 -12.29 28.15 -7.04
CA THR A 104 -12.77 28.79 -5.81
C THR A 104 -12.02 28.25 -4.60
N LYS A 105 -12.06 29.01 -3.51
CA LYS A 105 -11.64 28.50 -2.21
C LYS A 105 -12.72 27.52 -1.73
N MET A 106 -12.29 26.35 -1.27
CA MET A 106 -13.18 25.41 -0.62
C MET A 106 -12.81 25.24 0.84
N ASP A 107 -13.84 25.23 1.68
CA ASP A 107 -13.68 24.84 3.07
C ASP A 107 -13.79 23.32 3.21
N ALA A 108 -12.75 22.72 3.76
CA ALA A 108 -12.63 21.29 4.00
C ALA A 108 -11.54 21.07 5.06
N PRO A 109 -11.59 19.97 5.82
CA PRO A 109 -10.52 19.60 6.73
C PRO A 109 -9.17 19.61 6.02
N ALA A 110 -8.12 20.12 6.68
CA ALA A 110 -6.78 20.10 6.11
C ALA A 110 -6.29 18.65 5.97
N TRP A 111 -5.60 18.35 4.86
CA TRP A 111 -4.85 17.12 4.73
C TRP A 111 -3.76 17.09 5.81
N GLN A 112 -3.65 15.98 6.52
CA GLN A 112 -2.64 15.81 7.56
C GLN A 112 -1.36 15.25 6.95
N TYR A 113 -0.25 15.96 7.18
CA TYR A 113 1.08 15.56 6.75
C TYR A 113 1.86 15.11 7.98
N PHE A 114 2.66 14.06 7.85
CA PHE A 114 3.43 13.51 8.96
C PHE A 114 4.89 13.37 8.56
N THR A 115 5.77 13.43 9.55
CA THR A 115 7.19 13.08 9.40
C THR A 115 7.56 12.09 10.51
N PRO A 116 8.56 11.22 10.30
CA PRO A 116 9.11 10.42 11.39
C PRO A 116 9.53 11.32 12.55
N GLY A 117 9.09 10.98 13.76
CA GLY A 117 9.45 11.64 15.02
C GLY A 117 10.62 10.98 15.75
N GLY A 118 11.17 9.90 15.20
CA GLY A 118 12.18 9.04 15.82
C GLY A 118 12.41 7.77 15.00
N ASP A 119 13.34 6.95 15.45
CA ASP A 119 13.71 5.71 14.76
C ASP A 119 12.62 4.62 14.92
N PRO A 120 12.46 3.73 13.93
CA PRO A 120 11.56 2.58 14.05
C PRO A 120 12.00 1.63 15.17
N VAL A 121 11.03 1.17 15.97
CA VAL A 121 11.20 0.15 17.00
C VAL A 121 10.60 -1.15 16.49
N GLU A 122 11.43 -2.20 16.40
CA GLU A 122 10.99 -3.54 16.01
C GLU A 122 10.10 -4.17 17.08
N LEU A 123 9.00 -4.80 16.65
CA LEU A 123 8.11 -5.54 17.52
C LEU A 123 8.69 -6.93 17.78
N THR A 124 9.34 -7.08 18.94
CA THR A 124 9.89 -8.35 19.40
C THR A 124 8.98 -8.99 20.43
N GLY A 125 8.78 -10.30 20.35
CA GLY A 125 8.01 -11.04 21.34
C GLY A 125 7.37 -12.29 20.74
N PRO A 126 6.66 -13.08 21.56
CA PRO A 126 6.00 -14.28 21.07
C PRO A 126 4.82 -13.88 20.18
N TRP A 127 4.95 -14.14 18.89
CA TRP A 127 3.83 -14.14 17.95
C TRP A 127 3.04 -15.42 18.14
N ASN A 128 1.74 -15.29 18.43
CA ASN A 128 0.81 -16.41 18.38
C ASN A 128 0.12 -16.38 17.01
N VAL A 129 0.16 -17.50 16.30
CA VAL A 129 -0.38 -17.63 14.94
C VAL A 129 -1.36 -18.78 14.91
N SER A 130 -2.63 -18.47 14.65
CA SER A 130 -3.70 -19.46 14.51
C SER A 130 -4.26 -19.43 13.11
N PHE A 131 -4.44 -20.58 12.48
CA PHE A 131 -5.03 -20.67 11.14
C PHE A 131 -6.55 -20.64 11.27
N ILE A 132 -7.22 -19.62 10.73
CA ILE A 132 -8.63 -19.34 11.05
C ILE A 132 -9.60 -19.61 9.90
N SER A 133 -9.11 -19.65 8.66
CA SER A 133 -9.94 -19.87 7.47
C SER A 133 -9.09 -20.39 6.33
N GLY A 134 -9.59 -21.39 5.59
CA GLY A 134 -8.85 -22.09 4.55
C GLY A 134 -9.22 -23.56 4.55
N GLY A 135 -8.45 -24.39 3.87
CA GLY A 135 -8.75 -25.81 3.87
C GLY A 135 -7.86 -26.68 3.00
N PRO A 136 -8.04 -28.01 3.09
CA PRO A 136 -9.17 -28.73 3.71
C PRO A 136 -9.01 -28.95 5.22
N LEU A 137 -7.80 -28.73 5.74
CA LEU A 137 -7.47 -28.82 7.16
C LEU A 137 -6.77 -27.52 7.55
N LEU A 138 -7.09 -27.01 8.74
CA LEU A 138 -6.35 -25.90 9.35
C LEU A 138 -5.09 -26.49 10.01
N PRO A 139 -3.88 -25.98 9.70
CA PRO A 139 -2.68 -26.38 10.43
C PRO A 139 -2.78 -26.03 11.92
N ASP A 140 -1.99 -26.71 12.74
CA ASP A 140 -1.88 -26.40 14.16
C ASP A 140 -1.37 -24.97 14.41
N ASP A 141 -1.74 -24.43 15.56
CA ASP A 141 -1.28 -23.12 16.02
C ASP A 141 0.24 -23.11 16.20
N ILE A 142 0.85 -21.98 15.82
CA ILE A 142 2.29 -21.78 15.86
C ILE A 142 2.61 -20.64 16.83
N ARG A 143 3.62 -20.85 17.67
CA ARG A 143 4.25 -19.78 18.44
C ARG A 143 5.66 -19.55 17.92
N MET A 144 5.99 -18.31 17.55
CA MET A 144 7.31 -17.96 17.02
C MET A 144 7.84 -16.67 17.64
N GLN A 145 9.17 -16.59 17.81
CA GLN A 145 9.85 -15.38 18.24
C GLN A 145 10.27 -14.52 17.03
N GLU A 146 10.64 -15.17 15.94
CA GLU A 146 11.03 -14.55 14.68
C GLU A 146 10.02 -14.95 13.60
N LEU A 147 9.53 -13.94 12.87
CA LEU A 147 8.60 -14.12 11.77
C LEU A 147 9.28 -14.82 10.59
N ARG A 148 8.61 -15.83 10.04
CA ARG A 148 9.08 -16.60 8.88
C ARG A 148 7.90 -17.26 8.19
N SER A 149 8.13 -17.76 6.98
CA SER A 149 7.04 -18.34 6.20
C SER A 149 6.42 -19.58 6.87
N TRP A 150 5.09 -19.67 6.82
CA TRP A 150 4.32 -20.85 7.24
C TRP A 150 4.79 -22.15 6.60
N THR A 151 5.31 -22.08 5.38
CA THR A 151 5.72 -23.23 4.59
C THR A 151 6.90 -24.01 5.18
N SER A 152 7.56 -23.45 6.20
CA SER A 152 8.66 -24.06 6.93
C SER A 152 8.24 -24.87 8.17
N PHE A 153 6.99 -24.79 8.63
CA PHE A 153 6.60 -25.32 9.94
C PHE A 153 6.10 -26.76 9.92
N SER A 154 5.26 -27.11 8.94
CA SER A 154 4.72 -28.46 8.79
C SER A 154 4.32 -28.75 7.35
N LYS A 155 4.00 -30.00 7.04
CA LYS A 155 3.51 -30.38 5.71
C LYS A 155 2.15 -29.73 5.43
N GLU A 156 1.33 -29.60 6.46
CA GLU A 156 0.00 -29.01 6.44
C GLU A 156 0.11 -27.50 6.17
N ALA A 157 0.95 -26.78 6.93
CA ALA A 157 1.19 -25.35 6.75
C ALA A 157 1.84 -25.04 5.39
N LYS A 158 2.67 -25.95 4.87
CA LYS A 158 3.26 -25.86 3.51
C LYS A 158 2.25 -26.03 2.39
N ALA A 159 1.20 -26.82 2.60
CA ALA A 159 0.11 -27.03 1.64
C ALA A 159 -1.06 -26.06 1.83
N PHE A 160 -1.02 -25.23 2.87
CA PHE A 160 -2.12 -24.37 3.27
C PHE A 160 -2.27 -23.15 2.37
N SER A 161 -3.52 -22.88 2.02
CA SER A 161 -3.94 -21.61 1.46
C SER A 161 -5.17 -21.10 2.19
N GLY A 162 -5.13 -19.85 2.62
CA GLY A 162 -6.14 -19.24 3.48
C GLY A 162 -5.55 -18.14 4.35
N THR A 163 -6.17 -17.95 5.51
CA THR A 163 -5.91 -16.85 6.44
C THR A 163 -5.39 -17.39 7.78
N ALA A 164 -4.30 -16.81 8.26
CA ALA A 164 -3.81 -17.00 9.63
C ALA A 164 -3.88 -15.68 10.40
N LYS A 165 -4.36 -15.76 11.64
CA LYS A 165 -4.40 -14.66 12.59
C LYS A 165 -3.12 -14.64 13.40
N TYR A 166 -2.38 -13.54 13.33
CA TYR A 166 -1.26 -13.23 14.19
C TYR A 166 -1.72 -12.35 15.34
N THR A 167 -1.24 -12.61 16.54
CA THR A 167 -1.44 -11.76 17.72
C THR A 167 -0.12 -11.52 18.43
N ILE A 168 0.15 -10.25 18.76
CA ILE A 168 1.24 -9.83 19.62
C ILE A 168 0.75 -8.75 20.59
N GLN A 169 1.37 -8.69 21.77
CA GLN A 169 1.19 -7.60 22.72
C GLN A 169 2.45 -6.75 22.78
N LEU A 170 2.27 -5.44 22.88
CA LEU A 170 3.35 -4.48 23.08
C LEU A 170 2.96 -3.45 24.13
N GLU A 171 3.95 -2.92 24.83
CA GLU A 171 3.79 -1.70 25.61
C GLU A 171 3.94 -0.48 24.69
N ASN A 172 3.16 0.57 24.93
CA ASN A 172 3.35 1.82 24.21
C ASN A 172 4.72 2.43 24.58
N PRO A 173 5.66 2.57 23.62
CA PRO A 173 7.01 3.06 23.93
C PRO A 173 7.02 4.52 24.38
N ASP A 174 6.03 5.31 23.95
CA ASP A 174 5.92 6.73 24.29
C ASP A 174 4.44 7.16 24.38
N PRO A 175 3.91 7.45 25.59
CA PRO A 175 2.52 7.86 25.77
C PRO A 175 2.20 9.25 25.21
N ASP A 176 3.20 10.08 24.92
CA ASP A 176 3.01 11.41 24.34
C ASP A 176 2.83 11.35 22.81
N VAL A 177 3.24 10.24 22.18
CA VAL A 177 3.07 10.02 20.74
C VAL A 177 1.63 9.57 20.44
N ARG A 178 0.92 10.41 19.67
CA ARG A 178 -0.49 10.19 19.30
C ARG A 178 -0.70 9.33 18.06
N ALA A 179 0.31 9.21 17.21
CA ALA A 179 0.23 8.47 15.96
C ALA A 179 1.54 7.72 15.73
N TRP A 180 1.42 6.45 15.35
CA TRP A 180 2.54 5.59 15.01
C TRP A 180 2.36 5.07 13.59
N LEU A 181 3.46 4.93 12.85
CA LEU A 181 3.49 4.18 11.60
C LEU A 181 3.80 2.73 11.92
N LEU A 182 2.82 1.85 11.73
CA LEU A 182 3.04 0.39 11.75
C LEU A 182 3.50 -0.05 10.37
N ALA A 183 4.69 -0.63 10.28
CA ALA A 183 5.23 -1.23 9.06
C ALA A 183 5.35 -2.74 9.24
N LEU A 184 4.70 -3.51 8.37
CA LEU A 184 4.66 -4.98 8.47
C LEU A 184 5.83 -5.68 7.77
N GLY A 185 6.59 -4.96 6.95
CA GLY A 185 7.66 -5.53 6.14
C GLY A 185 7.13 -6.43 5.02
N ASP A 186 7.64 -7.66 4.93
CA ASP A 186 7.28 -8.63 3.90
C ASP A 186 6.01 -9.41 4.29
N VAL A 187 4.89 -9.06 3.65
CA VAL A 187 3.57 -9.67 3.81
C VAL A 187 3.24 -10.51 2.57
N ARG A 188 2.79 -11.74 2.78
CA ARG A 188 2.42 -12.69 1.72
C ARG A 188 0.99 -13.19 1.89
N GLU A 189 -0.02 -12.51 1.34
CA GLU A 189 0.03 -11.35 0.40
C GLU A 189 -0.84 -10.16 0.83
N SER A 190 -1.73 -10.32 1.80
CA SER A 190 -2.51 -9.22 2.38
C SER A 190 -2.68 -9.38 3.87
N ALA A 191 -2.90 -8.28 4.57
CA ALA A 191 -3.06 -8.26 6.02
C ALA A 191 -4.18 -7.29 6.43
N ARG A 192 -5.23 -7.80 7.05
CA ARG A 192 -6.19 -6.95 7.78
C ARG A 192 -5.66 -6.67 9.17
N ILE A 193 -5.84 -5.44 9.67
CA ILE A 193 -5.20 -4.96 10.89
C ILE A 193 -6.22 -4.54 11.93
N TRP A 194 -5.99 -4.98 13.17
CA TRP A 194 -6.70 -4.53 14.35
C TRP A 194 -5.73 -4.06 15.42
N VAL A 195 -6.14 -3.02 16.14
CA VAL A 195 -5.43 -2.53 17.32
C VAL A 195 -6.42 -2.47 18.46
N ASN A 196 -6.14 -3.17 19.56
CA ASN A 196 -7.01 -3.26 20.72
C ASN A 196 -8.45 -3.71 20.38
N GLY A 197 -8.61 -4.56 19.36
CA GLY A 197 -9.91 -5.06 18.88
C GLY A 197 -10.64 -4.16 17.89
N GLU A 198 -10.12 -2.96 17.59
CA GLU A 198 -10.69 -2.06 16.58
C GLU A 198 -10.07 -2.35 15.21
N TYR A 199 -10.92 -2.64 14.21
CA TYR A 199 -10.48 -2.82 12.83
C TYR A 199 -10.04 -1.48 12.23
N LEU A 200 -8.89 -1.46 11.58
CA LEU A 200 -8.37 -0.28 10.91
C LEU A 200 -8.56 -0.35 9.40
N ASP A 201 -7.82 -1.24 8.73
CA ASP A 201 -7.87 -1.39 7.27
C ASP A 201 -7.27 -2.73 6.83
N CYS A 202 -7.32 -2.99 5.52
CA CYS A 202 -6.68 -4.12 4.85
C CYS A 202 -5.51 -3.61 4.00
N LEU A 203 -4.30 -4.06 4.31
CA LEU A 203 -3.10 -3.79 3.53
C LEU A 203 -2.93 -4.88 2.48
N TRP A 204 -2.96 -4.51 1.21
CA TRP A 204 -2.87 -5.44 0.07
C TRP A 204 -1.92 -4.95 -1.04
N ALA A 205 -1.24 -3.83 -0.80
CA ALA A 205 -0.30 -3.23 -1.74
C ALA A 205 0.91 -2.69 -0.98
N ASN A 206 2.05 -2.64 -1.68
CA ASN A 206 3.25 -2.02 -1.12
C ASN A 206 3.13 -0.49 -1.08
N PRO A 207 3.69 0.15 -0.05
CA PRO A 207 4.23 -0.47 1.16
C PRO A 207 3.13 -0.91 2.15
N PHE A 208 3.33 -2.05 2.83
CA PHE A 208 2.42 -2.58 3.86
C PHE A 208 2.54 -1.80 5.17
N GLU A 209 2.06 -0.57 5.14
CA GLU A 209 2.16 0.38 6.23
C GLU A 209 0.82 1.04 6.55
N ILE A 210 0.56 1.27 7.83
CA ILE A 210 -0.67 1.93 8.29
C ILE A 210 -0.39 2.82 9.50
N ARG A 211 -1.12 3.93 9.61
CA ARG A 211 -1.09 4.76 10.82
C ARG A 211 -1.98 4.12 11.89
N ILE A 212 -1.42 3.93 13.09
CA ILE A 212 -2.13 3.40 14.25
C ILE A 212 -2.04 4.36 15.44
N CYS A 213 -2.95 4.17 16.40
CA CYS A 213 -2.91 4.84 17.70
C CYS A 213 -2.70 3.78 18.79
N LEU A 214 -1.81 4.05 19.74
CA LEU A 214 -1.60 3.20 20.91
C LEU A 214 -2.17 3.90 22.14
N ARG A 215 -2.79 3.14 23.05
CA ARG A 215 -3.18 3.63 24.37
C ARG A 215 -2.02 3.50 25.36
N GLU A 216 -2.13 4.13 26.51
CA GLU A 216 -1.20 3.92 27.62
C GLU A 216 -1.19 2.44 28.07
N GLY A 217 0.00 1.92 28.39
CA GLY A 217 0.22 0.54 28.79
C GLY A 217 0.13 -0.46 27.63
N THR A 218 -0.41 -1.65 27.93
CA THR A 218 -0.44 -2.78 27.00
C THR A 218 -1.47 -2.60 25.88
N ASN A 219 -0.98 -2.79 24.65
CA ASN A 219 -1.75 -2.81 23.42
C ASN A 219 -1.69 -4.19 22.79
N THR A 220 -2.80 -4.63 22.19
CA THR A 220 -2.85 -5.87 21.40
C THR A 220 -2.92 -5.53 19.93
N LEU A 221 -1.99 -6.04 19.13
CA LEU A 221 -2.08 -6.01 17.67
C LEU A 221 -2.54 -7.36 17.17
N GLU A 222 -3.53 -7.35 16.29
CA GLU A 222 -3.97 -8.54 15.57
C GLU A 222 -3.89 -8.28 14.06
N MET A 223 -3.41 -9.28 13.32
CA MET A 223 -3.32 -9.23 11.87
C MET A 223 -3.85 -10.52 11.27
N GLU A 224 -4.84 -10.43 10.40
CA GLU A 224 -5.29 -11.57 9.60
C GLU A 224 -4.57 -11.53 8.25
N VAL A 225 -3.60 -12.42 8.09
CA VAL A 225 -2.77 -12.50 6.89
C VAL A 225 -3.27 -13.59 5.99
N THR A 226 -3.49 -13.28 4.71
CA THR A 226 -4.04 -14.21 3.71
C THR A 226 -3.07 -14.39 2.56
N ASN A 227 -2.75 -15.64 2.21
CA ASN A 227 -1.86 -15.98 1.09
C ASN A 227 -2.64 -16.31 -0.20
N LEU A 228 -1.92 -16.71 -1.25
CA LEU A 228 -2.50 -17.19 -2.50
C LEU A 228 -2.89 -18.66 -2.42
N SER A 229 -3.81 -19.08 -3.31
CA SER A 229 -4.18 -20.49 -3.51
C SER A 229 -3.06 -21.38 -4.05
N ALA A 230 -1.92 -20.81 -4.45
CA ALA A 230 -0.82 -21.52 -5.11
C ALA A 230 -0.33 -22.74 -4.34
N ASN A 231 -0.18 -22.64 -3.01
CA ASN A 231 0.29 -23.75 -2.18
C ASN A 231 -0.71 -24.90 -2.13
N ARG A 232 -2.00 -24.59 -2.03
CA ARG A 232 -3.05 -25.61 -2.07
C ARG A 232 -3.15 -26.28 -3.45
N LEU A 233 -3.08 -25.51 -4.54
CA LEU A 233 -3.12 -26.05 -5.90
C LEU A 233 -1.93 -26.97 -6.16
N ARG A 234 -0.73 -26.56 -5.74
CA ARG A 234 0.48 -27.38 -5.78
C ARG A 234 0.29 -28.69 -5.00
N ALA A 235 -0.30 -28.64 -3.81
CA ALA A 235 -0.54 -29.83 -3.00
C ALA A 235 -1.54 -30.80 -3.65
N LEU A 236 -2.60 -30.28 -4.28
CA LEU A 236 -3.57 -31.06 -5.03
C LEU A 236 -2.90 -31.78 -6.21
N GLU A 237 -2.11 -31.04 -7.00
CA GLU A 237 -1.37 -31.58 -8.13
C GLU A 237 -0.43 -32.71 -7.71
N LEU A 238 0.36 -32.50 -6.65
CA LEU A 238 1.30 -33.51 -6.13
C LEU A 238 0.60 -34.76 -5.56
N SER A 239 -0.63 -34.64 -5.07
CA SER A 239 -1.40 -35.78 -4.61
C SER A 239 -2.06 -36.58 -5.73
N GLY A 240 -2.05 -36.08 -6.97
CA GLY A 240 -2.79 -36.65 -8.09
C GLY A 240 -4.31 -36.59 -7.91
N MET A 241 -4.80 -35.71 -7.03
CA MET A 241 -6.23 -35.51 -6.84
C MET A 241 -6.78 -34.72 -8.03
N GLU A 242 -7.86 -35.20 -8.64
CA GLU A 242 -8.49 -34.47 -9.74
C GLU A 242 -9.11 -33.18 -9.22
N TRP A 243 -8.61 -32.03 -9.69
CA TRP A 243 -9.08 -30.70 -9.29
C TRP A 243 -9.35 -29.77 -10.48
N LYS A 244 -8.95 -30.17 -11.70
CA LYS A 244 -9.11 -29.39 -12.93
C LYS A 244 -10.48 -29.67 -13.57
N ILE A 245 -11.53 -29.67 -12.76
CA ILE A 245 -12.90 -30.06 -13.13
C ILE A 245 -13.71 -28.93 -13.78
N PHE A 246 -13.06 -28.15 -14.66
CA PHE A 246 -13.68 -27.00 -15.32
C PHE A 246 -14.47 -27.43 -16.55
N TYR A 247 -15.74 -27.00 -16.64
CA TYR A 247 -16.67 -27.48 -17.67
C TYR A 247 -16.40 -26.90 -19.08
N GLU A 248 -16.02 -25.62 -19.18
CA GLU A 248 -15.95 -24.91 -20.48
C GLU A 248 -14.54 -24.56 -20.94
N ILE A 249 -13.52 -24.73 -20.10
CA ILE A 249 -12.15 -24.34 -20.44
C ILE A 249 -11.13 -25.29 -19.84
N ASN A 250 -10.19 -25.74 -20.68
CA ASN A 250 -9.01 -26.45 -20.21
C ASN A 250 -8.13 -25.51 -19.41
N MET A 251 -7.65 -25.95 -18.25
CA MET A 251 -6.70 -25.16 -17.47
C MET A 251 -5.31 -25.27 -18.07
N VAL A 252 -4.85 -24.17 -18.69
CA VAL A 252 -3.53 -24.07 -19.35
C VAL A 252 -2.65 -23.03 -18.65
N ASN A 253 -1.33 -23.15 -18.85
CA ASN A 253 -0.38 -22.15 -18.39
C ASN A 253 -0.30 -20.94 -19.36
N ARG A 254 0.52 -19.93 -19.03
CA ARG A 254 0.71 -18.71 -19.86
C ARG A 254 1.23 -18.97 -21.29
N HIS A 255 1.70 -20.18 -21.57
CA HIS A 255 2.19 -20.62 -22.89
C HIS A 255 1.18 -21.55 -23.58
N TYR A 256 -0.08 -21.58 -23.12
CA TYR A 256 -1.14 -22.45 -23.65
C TYR A 256 -0.80 -23.95 -23.61
N SER A 257 0.10 -24.37 -22.73
CA SER A 257 0.37 -25.78 -22.45
C SER A 257 -0.43 -26.25 -21.24
N ALA A 258 -0.55 -27.58 -21.04
CA ALA A 258 -1.21 -28.14 -19.87
C ALA A 258 -0.66 -27.50 -18.58
N PHE A 259 -1.56 -27.06 -17.70
CA PHE A 259 -1.14 -26.49 -16.42
C PHE A 259 -0.50 -27.58 -15.56
N ASP A 260 0.68 -27.28 -15.00
CA ASP A 260 1.43 -28.16 -14.12
C ASP A 260 2.03 -27.33 -12.97
N ALA A 261 1.62 -27.66 -11.74
CA ALA A 261 2.14 -27.04 -10.52
C ALA A 261 3.15 -27.93 -9.77
N THR A 262 3.45 -29.14 -10.27
CA THR A 262 4.40 -30.06 -9.61
C THR A 262 5.83 -29.48 -9.56
N GLY A 263 6.21 -28.71 -10.58
CA GLY A 263 7.49 -28.02 -10.65
C GLY A 263 7.56 -26.70 -9.86
N TRP A 264 6.47 -26.27 -9.22
CA TRP A 264 6.50 -25.04 -8.43
C TRP A 264 7.20 -25.30 -7.09
N ASP A 265 7.96 -24.32 -6.61
CA ASP A 265 8.29 -24.26 -5.19
C ASP A 265 7.06 -23.79 -4.39
N PRO A 266 6.95 -24.17 -3.11
CA PRO A 266 5.97 -23.56 -2.21
C PRO A 266 6.17 -22.05 -2.18
N MET A 267 5.10 -21.32 -2.45
CA MET A 267 5.11 -19.86 -2.37
C MET A 267 5.27 -19.45 -0.89
N PRO A 268 6.14 -18.48 -0.59
CA PRO A 268 6.17 -17.83 0.71
C PRO A 268 4.77 -17.38 1.16
N SER A 269 4.50 -17.46 2.46
CA SER A 269 3.17 -17.20 3.03
C SER A 269 3.30 -16.75 4.47
N GLY A 270 2.50 -15.75 4.85
CA GLY A 270 2.51 -15.14 6.18
C GLY A 270 3.25 -13.81 6.26
N LEU A 271 3.70 -13.46 7.47
CA LEU A 271 4.63 -12.35 7.71
C LEU A 271 6.04 -12.91 7.77
N LEU A 272 6.93 -12.34 6.97
CA LEU A 272 8.32 -12.77 6.84
C LEU A 272 9.31 -11.68 7.25
N GLY A 273 8.87 -10.42 7.20
CA GLY A 273 9.69 -9.27 7.53
C GLY A 273 9.63 -8.91 9.01
N LYS A 274 10.50 -7.98 9.39
CA LYS A 274 10.45 -7.32 10.68
C LYS A 274 9.24 -6.39 10.72
N VAL A 275 8.37 -6.59 11.70
CA VAL A 275 7.28 -5.66 11.99
C VAL A 275 7.83 -4.58 12.91
N SER A 276 7.55 -3.31 12.63
CA SER A 276 8.04 -2.19 13.44
C SER A 276 7.01 -1.08 13.59
N ILE A 277 7.18 -0.27 14.62
CA ILE A 277 6.45 0.98 14.81
C ILE A 277 7.41 2.16 14.84
N ALA A 278 7.08 3.26 14.17
CA ALA A 278 7.84 4.51 14.25
C ALA A 278 6.91 5.66 14.66
N PRO A 279 7.34 6.57 15.55
CA PRO A 279 6.49 7.68 15.96
C PRO A 279 6.26 8.62 14.77
N LEU A 280 5.02 9.09 14.59
CA LEU A 280 4.66 10.08 13.59
C LEU A 280 4.32 11.41 14.27
N VAL A 281 4.98 12.48 13.83
CA VAL A 281 4.65 13.84 14.27
C VAL A 281 4.02 14.62 13.13
N PRO A 282 3.01 15.48 13.40
CA PRO A 282 2.47 16.38 12.40
C PRO A 282 3.58 17.24 11.80
N LYS A 283 3.60 17.34 10.47
CA LYS A 283 4.62 18.11 9.76
C LYS A 283 4.42 19.61 10.01
N ASN A 284 5.47 20.27 10.48
CA ASN A 284 5.54 21.73 10.57
C ASN A 284 6.01 22.31 9.24
N PHE A 285 5.42 23.43 8.82
CA PHE A 285 5.67 24.08 7.53
C PHE A 285 5.99 25.56 7.67
#